data_AF-A0A7J2HGS7-F1
#
_entry.id   AF-A0A7J2HGS7-F1
#
_cell.length_a   1.000
_cell.length_b   1.000
_cell.length_c   1.000
_cell.angle_alpha   90.00
_cell.angle_beta   90.00
_cell.angle_gamma   90.00
#
_symmetry.space_group_name_H-M   'P 1'
#
loop_
_entity.id
_entity.type
_entity.pdbx_description
1 polymer ?
#
loop_
_entity_poly.entity_id
_entity_poly.type
_entity_poly.pdbx_seq_one_letter_code
_entity_poly.pdbx_strand_id
1 'polypeptide(L)'
;SGIGDLGGGGLAVGAVEMADRAGCGLVIWLDELHLREPNMAPWEIWVSESQERMIIAVPPENVEKVLEIIGSEELEASVVGEFTGDKLLKIYYEGSQVAEMEIEFLTHPPKFIGKVVWNPPKHPEPDFPEPKDLGEELLKLLSSPNIASKECVIRTYDHEVQGNTCVKPLQGDYGGPNDATILKPLDDSWMGVVISAGLKPRYSLIDPYWMAASSIEEAIRNNVAVGGRRISILDNFTWGSPEKPDRLGALYRAVKACYDFAKAFQTPFISGKDSLYNESPLGPILPTLLITGIGIIPDVRKAVTLDLKDPGDPIYLLGKTRSELGGSEYLRLKGWIGNEVPRVYPEESRKVFELVTESIDKGYVAACHDLSEGGLGVALAEMTLSSDLGTEIWLEKVLRENVSREDHLLFSESNGRMLIEVRSTFEEEFLNLAGRLGAPCSKIGHVTRSSRLVVYGVGGEALIDLRSSELRKAWREALKL
;
A
#
# COMPACT_ATOMS: atom_id res chain seq x y z
N SER A 1 -16.01 22.75 -20.11
CA SER A 1 -15.93 23.03 -18.67
C SER A 1 -14.95 22.07 -18.04
N GLY A 2 -14.41 22.42 -16.87
CA GLY A 2 -13.40 21.62 -16.17
C GLY A 2 -13.17 22.17 -14.76
N ILE A 3 -12.51 21.38 -13.92
CA ILE A 3 -12.13 21.76 -12.56
C ILE A 3 -10.73 21.21 -12.28
N GLY A 4 -9.90 21.96 -11.55
CA GLY A 4 -8.57 21.53 -11.15
C GLY A 4 -8.15 22.18 -9.83
N ASP A 5 -7.33 21.48 -9.07
CA ASP A 5 -6.65 21.99 -7.89
C ASP A 5 -5.44 22.85 -8.28
N LEU A 6 -5.12 23.84 -7.45
CA LEU A 6 -3.93 24.67 -7.62
C LEU A 6 -2.86 24.29 -6.59
N GLY A 7 -2.03 23.31 -6.95
CA GLY A 7 -0.91 22.81 -6.14
C GLY A 7 0.45 23.43 -6.51
N GLY A 8 1.43 22.58 -6.79
CA GLY A 8 2.79 22.99 -7.18
C GLY A 8 2.80 23.86 -8.44
N GLY A 9 3.47 25.00 -8.39
CA GLY A 9 3.44 26.06 -9.40
C GLY A 9 2.13 26.86 -9.47
N GLY A 10 1.13 26.53 -8.66
CA GLY A 10 -0.10 27.32 -8.49
C GLY A 10 -0.91 27.51 -9.77
N LEU A 11 -1.36 28.75 -9.99
CA LEU A 11 -2.17 29.12 -11.15
C LEU A 11 -1.41 28.90 -12.46
N ALA A 12 -0.09 29.13 -12.46
CA ALA A 12 0.76 28.96 -13.62
C ALA A 12 0.73 27.53 -14.19
N VAL A 13 0.64 26.52 -13.33
CA VAL A 13 0.53 25.12 -13.77
C VAL A 13 -0.92 24.77 -14.04
N GLY A 14 -1.81 24.98 -13.06
CA GLY A 14 -3.20 24.52 -13.15
C GLY A 14 -3.97 25.11 -14.34
N ALA A 15 -3.81 26.41 -14.61
CA ALA A 15 -4.52 27.07 -15.71
C ALA A 15 -3.93 26.72 -17.09
N VAL A 16 -2.59 26.66 -17.19
CA VAL A 16 -1.90 26.35 -18.45
C VAL A 16 -2.12 24.90 -18.84
N GLU A 17 -2.05 23.94 -17.90
CA GLU A 17 -2.36 22.54 -18.18
C GLU A 17 -3.82 22.35 -18.62
N MET A 18 -4.75 23.09 -18.01
CA MET A 18 -6.16 23.03 -18.41
C MET A 18 -6.35 23.52 -19.86
N ALA A 19 -5.68 24.61 -20.23
CA ALA A 19 -5.71 25.16 -21.59
C ALA A 19 -5.06 24.22 -22.61
N ASP A 20 -3.90 23.64 -22.28
CA ASP A 20 -3.17 22.68 -23.12
C ASP A 20 -4.01 21.43 -23.41
N ARG A 21 -4.62 20.82 -22.38
CA ARG A 21 -5.51 19.66 -22.52
C ARG A 21 -6.74 19.96 -23.39
N ALA A 22 -7.22 21.20 -23.38
CA ALA A 22 -8.34 21.66 -24.20
C ALA A 22 -7.91 22.08 -25.63
N GLY A 23 -6.61 22.23 -25.90
CA GLY A 23 -6.09 22.73 -27.17
C GLY A 23 -6.38 24.21 -27.41
N CYS A 24 -6.54 24.99 -26.33
CA CYS A 24 -6.90 26.42 -26.34
C CYS A 24 -5.71 27.29 -25.97
N GLY A 25 -5.83 28.60 -26.19
CA GLY A 25 -5.04 29.63 -25.50
C GLY A 25 -5.72 30.06 -24.21
N LEU A 26 -5.10 30.99 -23.49
CA LEU A 26 -5.57 31.46 -22.19
C LEU A 26 -5.20 32.93 -21.97
N VAL A 27 -6.17 33.74 -21.61
CA VAL A 27 -5.96 35.10 -21.08
C VAL A 27 -6.21 35.06 -19.58
N ILE A 28 -5.30 35.63 -18.79
CA ILE A 28 -5.44 35.78 -17.33
C ILE A 28 -5.30 37.25 -16.95
N TRP A 29 -6.18 37.71 -16.06
CA TRP A 29 -6.13 39.03 -15.41
C TRP A 29 -5.73 38.83 -13.96
N LEU A 30 -4.50 39.23 -13.62
CA LEU A 30 -3.95 39.00 -12.28
C LEU A 30 -4.59 39.90 -11.22
N ASP A 31 -5.13 41.05 -11.62
CA ASP A 31 -5.83 42.01 -10.78
C ASP A 31 -7.23 41.55 -10.33
N GLU A 32 -7.79 40.53 -10.98
CA GLU A 32 -9.06 39.90 -10.60
C GLU A 32 -8.89 38.80 -9.53
N LEU A 33 -7.66 38.44 -9.18
CA LEU A 33 -7.38 37.43 -8.16
C LEU A 33 -7.53 38.02 -6.76
N HIS A 34 -8.13 37.25 -5.84
CA HIS A 34 -8.15 37.61 -4.42
C HIS A 34 -6.75 37.47 -3.82
N LEU A 35 -6.18 38.59 -3.36
CA LEU A 35 -4.85 38.63 -2.76
C LEU A 35 -4.94 38.73 -1.24
N ARG A 36 -4.18 37.87 -0.55
CA ARG A 36 -3.99 37.96 0.90
C ARG A 36 -3.05 39.11 1.29
N GLU A 37 -1.96 39.26 0.54
CA GLU A 37 -0.99 40.33 0.72
C GLU A 37 -1.23 41.41 -0.36
N PRO A 38 -1.60 42.64 0.02
CA PRO A 38 -1.71 43.72 -0.94
C PRO A 38 -0.30 44.07 -1.45
N ASN A 39 -0.16 44.31 -2.76
CA ASN A 39 1.09 44.68 -3.46
C ASN A 39 2.07 43.55 -3.79
N MET A 40 1.59 42.32 -4.01
CA MET A 40 2.42 41.27 -4.61
C MET A 40 2.83 41.64 -6.04
N ALA A 41 4.07 41.33 -6.42
CA ALA A 41 4.52 41.50 -7.79
C ALA A 41 3.79 40.51 -8.72
N PRO A 42 3.60 40.82 -10.02
CA PRO A 42 2.83 39.96 -10.94
C PRO A 42 3.30 38.50 -10.99
N TRP A 43 4.62 38.29 -10.95
CA TRP A 43 5.19 36.94 -10.95
C TRP A 43 4.92 36.20 -9.65
N GLU A 44 4.89 36.88 -8.50
CA GLU A 44 4.56 36.29 -7.19
C GLU A 44 3.09 35.83 -7.18
N ILE A 45 2.19 36.64 -7.74
CA ILE A 45 0.77 36.27 -7.87
C ILE A 45 0.64 35.03 -8.76
N TRP A 46 1.32 35.02 -9.90
CA TRP A 46 1.21 33.98 -10.92
C TRP A 46 1.71 32.61 -10.45
N VAL A 47 2.86 32.55 -9.76
CA VAL A 47 3.50 31.29 -9.34
C VAL A 47 3.23 30.91 -7.89
N SER A 48 2.42 31.69 -7.18
CA SER A 48 2.07 31.44 -5.78
C SER A 48 1.49 30.04 -5.59
N GLU A 49 2.01 29.30 -4.61
CA GLU A 49 1.52 27.98 -4.16
C GLU A 49 0.67 28.09 -2.89
N SER A 50 -0.09 29.19 -2.74
CA SER A 50 -1.06 29.33 -1.66
C SER A 50 -2.06 28.15 -1.69
N GLN A 51 -2.36 27.60 -0.53
CA GLN A 51 -3.16 26.39 -0.38
C GLN A 51 -4.67 26.66 -0.54
N GLU A 52 -5.48 25.59 -0.58
CA GLU A 52 -6.95 25.62 -0.64
C GLU A 52 -7.56 26.41 -1.82
N ARG A 53 -6.90 26.41 -2.98
CA ARG A 53 -7.40 27.08 -4.20
C ARG A 53 -7.77 26.08 -5.29
N MET A 54 -8.84 26.42 -6.02
CA MET A 54 -9.37 25.66 -7.15
C MET A 54 -9.55 26.59 -8.35
N ILE A 55 -9.40 26.06 -9.56
CA ILE A 55 -9.78 26.73 -10.81
C ILE A 55 -10.94 25.97 -11.47
N ILE A 56 -11.95 26.70 -11.95
CA ILE A 56 -13.13 26.14 -12.60
C ILE A 56 -13.32 26.81 -13.96
N ALA A 57 -13.36 26.01 -15.03
CA ALA A 57 -13.70 26.47 -16.36
C ALA A 57 -15.20 26.29 -16.61
N VAL A 58 -15.92 27.39 -16.83
CA VAL A 58 -17.39 27.44 -16.94
C VAL A 58 -17.79 28.04 -18.30
N PRO A 59 -18.83 27.52 -18.98
CA PRO A 59 -19.39 28.17 -20.16
C PRO A 59 -19.89 29.59 -19.80
N PRO A 60 -19.68 30.61 -20.65
CA PRO A 60 -20.01 32.00 -20.33
C PRO A 60 -21.44 32.20 -19.83
N GLU A 61 -22.41 31.50 -20.41
CA GLU A 61 -23.83 31.56 -20.05
C GLU A 61 -24.16 31.03 -18.64
N ASN A 62 -23.22 30.32 -17.99
CA ASN A 62 -23.41 29.72 -16.67
C ASN A 62 -22.60 30.41 -15.56
N VAL A 63 -21.77 31.41 -15.88
CA VAL A 63 -20.85 32.04 -14.91
C VAL A 63 -21.60 32.62 -13.71
N GLU A 64 -22.64 33.42 -13.95
CA GLU A 64 -23.42 34.05 -12.87
C GLU A 64 -24.02 33.01 -11.90
N LYS A 65 -24.56 31.92 -12.46
CA LYS A 65 -25.15 30.84 -11.68
C LYS A 65 -24.11 30.10 -10.83
N VAL A 66 -22.91 29.88 -11.37
CA VAL A 66 -21.82 29.24 -10.61
C VAL A 66 -21.36 30.13 -9.46
N LEU A 67 -21.21 31.44 -9.69
CA LEU A 67 -20.87 32.40 -8.64
C LEU A 67 -21.94 32.48 -7.54
N GLU A 68 -23.22 32.41 -7.91
CA GLU A 68 -24.33 32.35 -6.94
C GLU A 68 -24.24 31.10 -6.05
N ILE A 69 -23.97 29.93 -6.63
CA ILE A 69 -23.81 28.68 -5.88
C ILE A 69 -22.62 28.77 -4.92
N ILE A 70 -21.45 29.23 -5.39
CA ILE A 70 -20.25 29.37 -4.56
C ILE A 70 -20.52 30.35 -3.40
N GLY A 71 -21.16 31.49 -3.68
CA GLY A 71 -21.51 32.46 -2.65
C GLY A 71 -22.52 31.92 -1.62
N SER A 72 -23.41 30.99 -2.02
CA SER A 72 -24.35 30.35 -1.08
C SER A 72 -23.68 29.42 -0.07
N GLU A 73 -22.45 28.98 -0.36
CA GLU A 73 -21.59 28.19 0.53
C GLU A 73 -20.58 29.05 1.31
N GLU A 74 -20.77 30.39 1.32
CA GLU A 74 -19.89 31.36 1.99
C GLU A 74 -18.44 31.35 1.46
N LEU A 75 -18.25 31.00 0.19
CA LEU A 75 -16.96 30.99 -0.49
C LEU A 75 -16.81 32.20 -1.43
N GLU A 76 -15.57 32.63 -1.64
CA GLU A 76 -15.22 33.71 -2.56
C GLU A 76 -14.74 33.14 -3.90
N ALA A 77 -15.24 33.67 -5.02
CA ALA A 77 -14.74 33.37 -6.36
C ALA A 77 -14.83 34.58 -7.28
N SER A 78 -13.89 34.70 -8.20
CA SER A 78 -13.83 35.74 -9.23
C SER A 78 -13.56 35.14 -10.61
N VAL A 79 -13.92 35.88 -11.65
CA VAL A 79 -13.61 35.50 -13.04
C VAL A 79 -12.23 36.05 -13.37
N VAL A 80 -11.24 35.16 -13.43
CA VAL A 80 -9.81 35.54 -13.54
C VAL A 80 -9.23 35.43 -14.94
N GLY A 81 -10.01 34.97 -15.92
CA GLY A 81 -9.51 34.74 -17.27
C GLY A 81 -10.54 34.15 -18.24
N GLU A 82 -10.10 33.96 -19.48
CA GLU A 82 -10.87 33.34 -20.55
C GLU A 82 -10.00 32.43 -21.44
N PHE A 83 -10.58 31.35 -21.97
CA PHE A 83 -9.92 30.51 -22.96
C PHE A 83 -10.05 31.12 -24.36
N THR A 84 -8.97 31.08 -25.14
CA THR A 84 -8.89 31.66 -26.49
C THR A 84 -8.60 30.58 -27.54
N GLY A 85 -8.74 30.94 -28.82
CA GLY A 85 -8.48 30.03 -29.95
C GLY A 85 -7.04 30.06 -30.49
N ASP A 86 -6.17 30.93 -29.97
CA ASP A 86 -4.85 31.23 -30.54
C ASP A 86 -3.69 30.46 -29.90
N LYS A 87 -3.95 29.60 -28.89
CA LYS A 87 -2.95 28.77 -28.19
C LYS A 87 -1.84 29.54 -27.48
N LEU A 88 -2.07 30.83 -27.25
CA LEU A 88 -1.17 31.71 -26.51
C LEU A 88 -1.66 31.86 -25.07
N LEU A 89 -0.73 31.82 -24.13
CA LEU A 89 -0.91 32.34 -22.79
C LEU A 89 -0.64 33.85 -22.83
N LYS A 90 -1.61 34.67 -22.42
CA LYS A 90 -1.47 36.12 -22.26
C LYS A 90 -1.82 36.50 -20.83
N ILE A 91 -0.90 37.17 -20.15
CA ILE A 91 -1.09 37.58 -18.76
C ILE A 91 -1.15 39.11 -18.72
N TYR A 92 -2.20 39.63 -18.12
CA TYR A 92 -2.40 41.05 -17.89
C TYR A 92 -2.35 41.36 -16.40
N TYR A 93 -1.81 42.53 -16.07
CA TYR A 93 -1.83 43.09 -14.73
C TYR A 93 -1.94 44.61 -14.84
N GLU A 94 -2.91 45.21 -14.14
CA GLU A 94 -3.16 46.66 -14.14
C GLU A 94 -3.26 47.23 -15.58
N GLY A 95 -3.97 46.51 -16.45
CA GLY A 95 -4.19 46.89 -17.86
C GLY A 95 -2.98 46.70 -18.79
N SER A 96 -1.83 46.24 -18.28
CA SER A 96 -0.62 45.99 -19.07
C SER A 96 -0.40 44.51 -19.32
N GLN A 97 -0.02 44.12 -20.54
CA GLN A 97 0.38 42.75 -20.85
C GLN A 97 1.78 42.49 -20.30
N VAL A 98 1.88 41.63 -19.28
CA VAL A 98 3.14 41.33 -18.58
C VAL A 98 3.82 40.07 -19.11
N ALA A 99 3.10 39.17 -19.79
CA ALA A 99 3.66 38.00 -20.46
C ALA A 99 2.83 37.57 -21.67
N GLU A 100 3.50 37.03 -22.69
CA GLU A 100 2.90 36.32 -23.82
C GLU A 100 3.80 35.15 -24.23
N MET A 101 3.27 33.94 -24.21
CA MET A 101 4.02 32.72 -24.54
C MET A 101 3.12 31.68 -25.21
N GLU A 102 3.70 30.83 -26.05
CA GLU A 102 3.00 29.66 -26.57
C GLU A 102 2.80 28.63 -25.45
N ILE A 103 1.57 28.10 -25.33
CA ILE A 103 1.25 27.12 -24.30
C ILE A 103 2.06 25.83 -24.49
N GLU A 104 2.17 25.36 -25.73
CA GLU A 104 2.92 24.15 -26.07
C GLU A 104 4.40 24.24 -25.64
N PHE A 105 5.01 25.41 -25.74
CA PHE A 105 6.38 25.65 -25.29
C PHE A 105 6.54 25.44 -23.77
N LEU A 106 5.52 25.77 -22.98
CA LEU A 106 5.51 25.58 -21.53
C LEU A 106 5.22 24.14 -21.12
N THR A 107 4.35 23.43 -21.85
CA THR A 107 3.86 22.10 -21.46
C THR A 107 4.65 20.94 -22.04
N HIS A 108 5.45 21.16 -23.09
CA HIS A 108 6.18 20.09 -23.80
C HIS A 108 7.71 20.28 -23.75
N PRO A 109 8.34 20.17 -22.56
CA PRO A 109 9.79 20.27 -22.46
C PRO A 109 10.49 19.11 -23.18
N PRO A 110 11.77 19.27 -23.58
CA PRO A 110 12.55 18.19 -24.18
C PRO A 110 12.60 16.94 -23.29
N LYS A 111 12.47 15.76 -23.91
CA LYS A 111 12.56 14.49 -23.20
C LYS A 111 13.99 14.19 -22.78
N PHE A 112 14.18 13.85 -21.50
CA PHE A 112 15.46 13.36 -20.99
C PHE A 112 15.73 11.92 -21.46
N ILE A 113 16.95 11.67 -21.97
CA ILE A 113 17.43 10.33 -22.32
C ILE A 113 18.71 10.08 -21.50
N GLY A 114 18.58 9.26 -20.47
CA GLY A 114 19.68 8.87 -19.58
C GLY A 114 20.25 7.50 -19.90
N LYS A 115 21.53 7.29 -19.58
CA LYS A 115 22.17 5.97 -19.60
C LYS A 115 21.77 5.21 -18.34
N VAL A 116 21.27 3.98 -18.51
CA VAL A 116 20.87 3.09 -17.43
C VAL A 116 22.03 2.12 -17.11
N VAL A 117 22.44 2.02 -15.85
CA VAL A 117 23.45 1.04 -15.38
C VAL A 117 22.93 0.37 -14.12
N TRP A 118 22.84 -0.96 -14.10
CA TRP A 118 22.47 -1.69 -12.88
C TRP A 118 23.47 -2.80 -12.62
N ASN A 119 24.12 -2.75 -11.46
CA ASN A 119 24.99 -3.79 -10.95
C ASN A 119 24.36 -4.31 -9.66
N PRO A 120 23.82 -5.55 -9.63
CA PRO A 120 23.25 -6.10 -8.41
C PRO A 120 24.28 -6.05 -7.27
N PRO A 121 23.93 -5.44 -6.12
CA PRO A 121 24.81 -5.46 -4.96
C PRO A 121 25.02 -6.89 -4.47
N LYS A 122 26.15 -7.13 -3.83
CA LYS A 122 26.45 -8.39 -3.14
C LYS A 122 26.78 -8.09 -1.70
N HIS A 123 26.03 -8.69 -0.80
CA HIS A 123 26.18 -8.57 0.64
C HIS A 123 26.83 -9.84 1.20
N PRO A 124 27.45 -9.75 2.39
CA PRO A 124 27.80 -10.94 3.16
C PRO A 124 26.57 -11.82 3.40
N GLU A 125 26.68 -13.13 3.15
CA GLU A 125 25.62 -14.07 3.48
C GLU A 125 25.48 -14.24 4.99
N PRO A 126 24.26 -14.41 5.52
CA PRO A 126 24.06 -14.55 6.96
C PRO A 126 24.72 -15.82 7.49
N ASP A 127 25.54 -15.66 8.53
CA ASP A 127 26.19 -16.76 9.24
C ASP A 127 25.88 -16.65 10.74
N PHE A 128 24.79 -17.29 11.15
CA PHE A 128 24.41 -17.39 12.56
C PHE A 128 23.68 -18.72 12.84
N PRO A 129 23.87 -19.31 14.04
CA PRO A 129 23.20 -20.55 14.41
C PRO A 129 21.69 -20.34 14.58
N GLU A 130 20.93 -21.42 14.44
CA GLU A 130 19.49 -21.41 14.74
C GLU A 130 19.26 -20.99 16.21
N PRO A 131 18.41 -19.99 16.48
CA PRO A 131 18.14 -19.54 17.84
C PRO A 131 17.49 -20.65 18.67
N LYS A 132 17.87 -20.73 19.94
CA LYS A 132 17.29 -21.71 20.87
C LYS A 132 15.89 -21.36 21.35
N ASP A 133 15.56 -20.07 21.38
CA ASP A 133 14.28 -19.54 21.84
C ASP A 133 13.65 -18.72 20.70
N LEU A 134 12.78 -19.37 19.93
CA LEU A 134 12.07 -18.72 18.82
C LEU A 134 10.94 -17.81 19.32
N GLY A 135 10.48 -18.00 20.57
CA GLY A 135 9.52 -17.12 21.22
C GLY A 135 10.13 -15.75 21.50
N GLU A 136 11.37 -15.72 22.02
CA GLU A 136 12.10 -14.47 22.23
C GLU A 136 12.35 -13.71 20.91
N GLU A 137 12.70 -14.43 19.84
CA GLU A 137 12.89 -13.84 18.51
C GLU A 137 11.59 -13.25 17.94
N LEU A 138 10.46 -13.94 18.12
CA LEU A 138 9.14 -13.42 17.74
C LEU A 138 8.79 -12.15 18.53
N LEU A 139 9.03 -12.11 19.84
CA LEU A 139 8.78 -10.92 20.66
C LEU A 139 9.66 -9.73 20.22
N LYS A 140 10.92 -9.98 19.82
CA LYS A 140 11.81 -8.95 19.25
C LYS A 140 11.28 -8.42 17.91
N LEU A 141 10.78 -9.30 17.04
CA LEU A 141 10.15 -8.92 15.79
C LEU A 141 8.91 -8.06 16.03
N LEU A 142 8.00 -8.48 16.90
CA LEU A 142 6.81 -7.69 17.26
C LEU A 142 7.17 -6.32 17.86
N SER A 143 8.32 -6.22 18.52
CA SER A 143 8.84 -4.97 19.07
C SER A 143 9.61 -4.12 18.06
N SER A 144 9.78 -4.57 16.81
CA SER A 144 10.41 -3.76 15.77
C SER A 144 9.47 -2.63 15.35
N PRO A 145 9.91 -1.37 15.22
CA PRO A 145 9.06 -0.27 14.73
C PRO A 145 8.35 -0.54 13.41
N ASN A 146 8.91 -1.41 12.55
CA ASN A 146 8.28 -1.79 11.29
C ASN A 146 7.04 -2.66 11.51
N ILE A 147 7.02 -3.53 12.53
CA ILE A 147 5.92 -4.47 12.84
C ILE A 147 5.03 -3.96 13.99
N ALA A 148 5.63 -3.38 15.02
CA ALA A 148 4.97 -2.88 16.23
C ALA A 148 3.74 -2.02 15.92
N SER A 149 2.81 -1.98 16.87
CA SER A 149 1.54 -1.30 16.74
C SER A 149 1.69 0.15 16.28
N LYS A 150 0.91 0.52 15.26
CA LYS A 150 0.78 1.91 14.79
C LYS A 150 -0.39 2.64 15.45
N GLU A 151 -0.94 2.08 16.52
CA GLU A 151 -2.13 2.57 17.23
C GLU A 151 -2.02 4.03 17.68
N CYS A 152 -0.84 4.49 18.12
CA CYS A 152 -0.62 5.88 18.53
C CYS A 152 -0.87 6.88 17.40
N VAL A 153 -0.50 6.53 16.17
CA VAL A 153 -0.75 7.35 14.98
C VAL A 153 -2.19 7.16 14.52
N ILE A 154 -2.66 5.92 14.39
CA ILE A 154 -3.99 5.60 13.85
C ILE A 154 -5.09 6.29 14.68
N ARG A 155 -5.00 6.25 16.02
CA ARG A 155 -6.02 6.84 16.91
C ARG A 155 -5.99 8.36 16.99
N THR A 156 -5.00 9.00 16.39
CA THR A 156 -4.97 10.47 16.28
C THR A 156 -5.98 10.97 15.25
N TYR A 157 -6.36 10.13 14.28
CA TYR A 157 -7.27 10.47 13.20
C TYR A 157 -8.66 9.85 13.41
N ASP A 158 -9.67 10.52 12.86
CA ASP A 158 -11.05 10.03 12.85
C ASP A 158 -11.23 8.91 11.81
N HIS A 159 -12.08 7.93 12.13
CA HIS A 159 -12.44 6.81 11.24
C HIS A 159 -13.96 6.63 11.10
N GLU A 160 -14.77 7.54 11.68
CA GLU A 160 -16.22 7.37 11.85
C GLU A 160 -17.06 8.47 11.18
N VAL A 161 -16.47 9.60 10.77
CA VAL A 161 -17.18 10.68 10.09
C VAL A 161 -17.90 10.12 8.86
N GLN A 162 -19.18 10.47 8.72
CA GLN A 162 -20.17 9.92 7.78
C GLN A 162 -20.63 8.48 8.04
N GLY A 163 -20.07 7.76 9.02
CA GLY A 163 -20.52 6.42 9.41
C GLY A 163 -20.30 5.33 8.36
N ASN A 164 -19.40 5.58 7.39
CA ASN A 164 -19.25 4.76 6.19
C ASN A 164 -18.08 3.76 6.25
N THR A 165 -17.37 3.65 7.38
CA THR A 165 -16.24 2.72 7.54
C THR A 165 -16.71 1.38 8.07
N CYS A 166 -16.66 0.32 7.26
CA CYS A 166 -17.08 -1.02 7.64
C CYS A 166 -15.94 -1.82 8.29
N VAL A 167 -14.74 -1.75 7.71
CA VAL A 167 -13.54 -2.40 8.25
C VAL A 167 -12.51 -1.33 8.49
N LYS A 168 -12.03 -1.23 9.74
CA LYS A 168 -11.12 -0.19 10.23
C LYS A 168 -9.67 -0.68 10.21
N PRO A 169 -8.67 0.23 10.32
CA PRO A 169 -7.26 -0.17 10.40
C PRO A 169 -6.92 -1.05 11.61
N LEU A 170 -7.68 -0.94 12.69
CA LEU A 170 -7.55 -1.79 13.89
C LEU A 170 -8.84 -2.58 14.11
N GLN A 171 -8.73 -3.89 14.35
CA GLN A 171 -9.86 -4.83 14.47
C GLN A 171 -9.77 -5.78 15.67
N GLY A 172 -10.90 -6.40 16.00
CA GLY A 172 -11.05 -7.29 17.14
C GLY A 172 -11.11 -6.57 18.48
N ASP A 173 -11.40 -7.31 19.55
CA ASP A 173 -11.60 -6.79 20.91
C ASP A 173 -10.35 -6.06 21.45
N TYR A 174 -9.19 -6.41 20.93
CA TYR A 174 -7.91 -5.85 21.31
C TYR A 174 -7.27 -4.97 20.24
N GLY A 175 -8.00 -4.56 19.20
CA GLY A 175 -7.52 -3.61 18.19
C GLY A 175 -6.17 -4.00 17.58
N GLY A 176 -6.08 -5.21 17.02
CA GLY A 176 -4.91 -5.63 16.25
C GLY A 176 -4.94 -5.10 14.81
N PRO A 177 -3.86 -5.26 14.05
CA PRO A 177 -3.71 -4.66 12.73
C PRO A 177 -4.59 -5.36 11.70
N ASN A 178 -5.23 -4.62 10.79
CA ASN A 178 -5.99 -5.24 9.69
C ASN A 178 -5.33 -4.99 8.33
N ASP A 179 -5.46 -5.95 7.41
CA ASP A 179 -4.77 -5.91 6.11
C ASP A 179 -5.24 -4.75 5.21
N ALA A 180 -6.51 -4.38 5.31
CA ALA A 180 -7.13 -3.33 4.49
C ALA A 180 -8.28 -2.62 5.21
N THR A 181 -8.67 -1.46 4.70
CA THR A 181 -9.85 -0.71 5.15
C THR A 181 -10.98 -0.86 4.13
N ILE A 182 -12.23 -0.92 4.60
CA ILE A 182 -13.41 -0.99 3.73
C ILE A 182 -14.34 0.17 4.03
N LEU A 183 -14.68 0.93 2.99
CA LEU A 183 -15.68 1.99 3.01
C LEU A 183 -16.95 1.55 2.28
N LYS A 184 -18.13 1.89 2.78
CA LYS A 184 -19.44 1.73 2.12
C LYS A 184 -19.97 3.13 1.76
N PRO A 185 -19.60 3.66 0.58
CA PRO A 185 -19.90 5.06 0.25
C PRO A 185 -21.35 5.32 -0.19
N LEU A 186 -22.13 4.28 -0.51
CA LEU A 186 -23.49 4.40 -1.03
C LEU A 186 -24.50 3.94 0.01
N ASP A 187 -25.60 4.68 0.19
CA ASP A 187 -26.65 4.35 1.16
C ASP A 187 -27.50 3.15 0.71
N ASP A 188 -27.80 3.06 -0.59
CA ASP A 188 -28.70 2.10 -1.22
C ASP A 188 -28.01 0.83 -1.74
N SER A 189 -26.73 0.65 -1.41
CA SER A 189 -25.92 -0.50 -1.83
C SER A 189 -25.04 -1.04 -0.71
N TRP A 190 -24.87 -2.36 -0.66
CA TRP A 190 -23.90 -3.01 0.21
C TRP A 190 -22.50 -3.12 -0.40
N MET A 191 -22.31 -2.62 -1.61
CA MET A 191 -21.00 -2.59 -2.24
C MET A 191 -20.07 -1.64 -1.49
N GLY A 192 -18.83 -2.06 -1.27
CA GLY A 192 -17.80 -1.25 -0.63
C GLY A 192 -16.56 -1.08 -1.49
N VAL A 193 -15.76 -0.10 -1.11
CA VAL A 193 -14.42 0.17 -1.64
C VAL A 193 -13.41 -0.36 -0.64
N VAL A 194 -12.44 -1.14 -1.13
CA VAL A 194 -11.36 -1.72 -0.32
C VAL A 194 -10.07 -0.99 -0.62
N ILE A 195 -9.43 -0.44 0.42
CA ILE A 195 -8.18 0.30 0.33
C ILE A 195 -7.09 -0.49 1.06
N SER A 196 -6.02 -0.81 0.35
CA SER A 196 -4.87 -1.56 0.86
C SER A 196 -3.56 -0.91 0.43
N ALA A 197 -2.46 -1.29 1.06
CA ALA A 197 -1.14 -0.83 0.70
C ALA A 197 -0.10 -1.97 0.74
N GLY A 198 0.99 -1.79 0.01
CA GLY A 198 2.17 -2.65 0.06
C GLY A 198 3.45 -1.83 -0.09
N LEU A 199 4.47 -2.19 0.70
CA LEU A 199 5.68 -1.37 0.87
C LEU A 199 6.86 -2.20 1.37
N LYS A 200 7.79 -2.57 0.47
CA LYS A 200 8.96 -3.41 0.77
C LYS A 200 10.33 -2.75 0.60
N PRO A 201 10.60 -1.57 1.19
CA PRO A 201 11.74 -0.74 0.83
C PRO A 201 13.08 -1.44 1.03
N ARG A 202 13.24 -2.29 2.06
CA ARG A 202 14.51 -3.01 2.31
C ARG A 202 14.90 -3.98 1.22
N TYR A 203 13.95 -4.48 0.43
CA TYR A 203 14.26 -5.37 -0.70
C TYR A 203 15.03 -4.61 -1.79
N SER A 204 14.94 -3.27 -1.84
CA SER A 204 15.71 -2.46 -2.80
C SER A 204 17.21 -2.39 -2.48
N LEU A 205 17.63 -2.77 -1.26
CA LEU A 205 19.04 -2.99 -0.92
C LEU A 205 19.65 -4.15 -1.73
N ILE A 206 18.82 -5.04 -2.29
CA ILE A 206 19.24 -6.22 -3.05
C ILE A 206 18.79 -6.06 -4.51
N ASP A 207 17.49 -5.88 -4.74
CA ASP A 207 16.94 -5.75 -6.08
C ASP A 207 15.62 -4.93 -6.12
N PRO A 208 15.65 -3.70 -6.65
CA PRO A 208 14.46 -2.86 -6.77
C PRO A 208 13.31 -3.44 -7.58
N TYR A 209 13.56 -4.40 -8.48
CA TYR A 209 12.49 -5.07 -9.22
C TYR A 209 11.69 -5.99 -8.32
N TRP A 210 12.36 -6.77 -7.46
CA TRP A 210 11.69 -7.65 -6.52
C TRP A 210 11.09 -6.89 -5.35
N MET A 211 11.66 -5.73 -4.99
CA MET A 211 11.00 -4.76 -4.11
C MET A 211 9.66 -4.30 -4.69
N ALA A 212 9.66 -3.79 -5.93
CA ALA A 212 8.44 -3.31 -6.58
C ALA A 212 7.42 -4.43 -6.79
N ALA A 213 7.86 -5.61 -7.22
CA ALA A 213 7.00 -6.78 -7.36
C ALA A 213 6.31 -7.15 -6.04
N SER A 214 7.07 -7.20 -4.95
CA SER A 214 6.56 -7.55 -3.62
C SER A 214 5.60 -6.48 -3.09
N SER A 215 5.91 -5.19 -3.24
CA SER A 215 4.97 -4.10 -2.88
C SER A 215 3.64 -4.20 -3.66
N ILE A 216 3.68 -4.56 -4.95
CA ILE A 216 2.47 -4.74 -5.77
C ILE A 216 1.67 -5.94 -5.28
N GLU A 217 2.33 -7.09 -5.07
CA GLU A 217 1.67 -8.32 -4.62
C GLU A 217 1.06 -8.17 -3.23
N GLU A 218 1.77 -7.55 -2.29
CA GLU A 218 1.30 -7.26 -0.94
C GLU A 218 0.06 -6.35 -0.96
N ALA A 219 0.07 -5.27 -1.75
CA ALA A 219 -1.10 -4.39 -1.87
C ALA A 219 -2.33 -5.15 -2.39
N ILE A 220 -2.16 -6.05 -3.35
CA ILE A 220 -3.25 -6.89 -3.89
C ILE A 220 -3.71 -7.91 -2.86
N ARG A 221 -2.75 -8.60 -2.22
CA ARG A 221 -2.99 -9.64 -1.22
C ARG A 221 -3.76 -9.11 -0.02
N ASN A 222 -3.38 -7.94 0.47
CA ASN A 222 -4.08 -7.22 1.54
C ASN A 222 -5.52 -6.85 1.15
N ASN A 223 -5.74 -6.44 -0.10
CA ASN A 223 -7.08 -6.16 -0.61
C ASN A 223 -7.94 -7.44 -0.63
N VAL A 224 -7.35 -8.55 -1.08
CA VAL A 224 -7.99 -9.86 -1.19
C VAL A 224 -8.28 -10.48 0.18
N ALA A 225 -7.43 -10.27 1.18
CA ALA A 225 -7.59 -10.78 2.55
C ALA A 225 -8.95 -10.42 3.15
N VAL A 226 -9.47 -9.24 2.85
CA VAL A 226 -10.77 -8.76 3.33
C VAL A 226 -11.93 -9.00 2.33
N GLY A 227 -11.66 -9.67 1.21
CA GLY A 227 -12.66 -10.00 0.18
C GLY A 227 -12.70 -9.06 -1.04
N GLY A 228 -11.72 -8.15 -1.15
CA GLY A 228 -11.61 -7.20 -2.26
C GLY A 228 -11.26 -7.85 -3.61
N ARG A 229 -11.69 -7.21 -4.70
CA ARG A 229 -11.48 -7.66 -6.10
C ARG A 229 -11.60 -6.51 -7.09
N ARG A 230 -11.28 -6.77 -8.38
CA ARG A 230 -11.22 -5.76 -9.45
C ARG A 230 -10.34 -4.57 -9.06
N ILE A 231 -9.10 -4.90 -8.73
CA ILE A 231 -8.17 -3.98 -8.09
C ILE A 231 -7.48 -3.13 -9.16
N SER A 232 -7.47 -1.82 -8.94
CA SER A 232 -6.56 -0.87 -9.57
C SER A 232 -5.50 -0.43 -8.57
N ILE A 233 -4.32 -0.08 -9.06
CA ILE A 233 -3.19 0.31 -8.20
C ILE A 233 -2.71 1.73 -8.51
N LEU A 234 -2.03 2.31 -7.53
CA LEU A 234 -1.34 3.58 -7.64
C LEU A 234 0.11 3.44 -7.17
N ASP A 235 1.04 4.08 -7.85
CA ASP A 235 2.46 4.09 -7.50
C ASP A 235 2.91 5.40 -6.87
N ASN A 236 3.68 5.32 -5.79
CA ASN A 236 4.37 6.48 -5.21
C ASN A 236 5.87 6.17 -5.13
N PHE A 237 6.63 6.64 -6.12
CA PHE A 237 8.08 6.48 -6.18
C PHE A 237 8.77 7.51 -5.29
N THR A 238 9.73 7.07 -4.49
CA THR A 238 10.68 7.97 -3.82
C THR A 238 12.09 7.51 -4.14
N TRP A 239 12.82 8.36 -4.84
CA TRP A 239 14.10 8.00 -5.45
C TRP A 239 15.18 9.06 -5.30
N GLY A 240 16.43 8.64 -5.40
CA GLY A 240 17.56 9.54 -5.61
C GLY A 240 17.53 10.22 -7.00
N SER A 241 18.56 10.99 -7.30
CA SER A 241 18.70 11.73 -8.55
C SER A 241 18.77 10.78 -9.76
N PRO A 242 17.83 10.87 -10.72
CA PRO A 242 17.79 10.03 -11.92
C PRO A 242 18.86 10.39 -12.95
N GLU A 243 19.62 11.46 -12.73
CA GLU A 243 20.71 11.86 -13.61
C GLU A 243 21.93 10.94 -13.47
N LYS A 244 22.05 10.22 -12.35
CA LYS A 244 23.14 9.26 -12.16
C LYS A 244 22.76 7.88 -12.71
N PRO A 245 23.60 7.26 -13.57
CA PRO A 245 23.24 6.03 -14.27
C PRO A 245 22.86 4.84 -13.39
N ASP A 246 23.48 4.70 -12.22
CA ASP A 246 23.20 3.65 -11.23
C ASP A 246 21.81 3.79 -10.61
N ARG A 247 21.42 5.02 -10.29
CA ARG A 247 20.12 5.34 -9.69
C ARG A 247 19.00 5.24 -10.70
N LEU A 248 19.24 5.70 -11.93
CA LEU A 248 18.33 5.47 -13.05
C LEU A 248 18.22 3.97 -13.37
N GLY A 249 19.31 3.22 -13.23
CA GLY A 249 19.35 1.76 -13.26
C GLY A 249 18.37 1.11 -12.30
N ALA A 250 18.46 1.52 -11.05
CA ALA A 250 17.58 1.06 -9.99
C ALA A 250 16.11 1.44 -10.29
N LEU A 251 15.85 2.66 -10.76
CA LEU A 251 14.49 3.13 -11.09
C LEU A 251 13.90 2.31 -12.24
N TYR A 252 14.70 2.09 -13.29
CA TYR A 252 14.33 1.25 -14.43
C TYR A 252 13.97 -0.18 -13.99
N ARG A 253 14.72 -0.78 -13.05
CA ARG A 253 14.38 -2.09 -12.46
C ARG A 253 12.98 -2.07 -11.85
N ALA A 254 12.67 -1.08 -11.03
CA ALA A 254 11.36 -0.97 -10.36
C ALA A 254 10.21 -0.72 -11.35
N VAL A 255 10.38 0.19 -12.31
CA VAL A 255 9.38 0.47 -13.37
C VAL A 255 9.13 -0.77 -14.25
N LYS A 256 10.18 -1.55 -14.55
CA LYS A 256 10.03 -2.81 -15.30
C LYS A 256 9.17 -3.81 -14.52
N ALA A 257 9.37 -3.95 -13.21
CA ALA A 257 8.51 -4.78 -12.37
C ALA A 257 7.06 -4.27 -12.36
N CYS A 258 6.84 -2.95 -12.30
CA CYS A 258 5.50 -2.39 -12.39
C CYS A 258 4.77 -2.87 -13.66
N TYR A 259 5.42 -2.81 -14.82
CA TYR A 259 4.85 -3.33 -16.06
C TYR A 259 4.59 -4.85 -16.02
N ASP A 260 5.59 -5.64 -15.61
CA ASP A 260 5.49 -7.10 -15.62
C ASP A 260 4.38 -7.60 -14.69
N PHE A 261 4.30 -7.07 -13.46
CA PHE A 261 3.36 -7.54 -12.44
C PHE A 261 1.96 -6.91 -12.56
N ALA A 262 1.83 -5.66 -13.03
CA ALA A 262 0.51 -5.10 -13.36
C ALA A 262 -0.18 -5.94 -14.46
N LYS A 263 0.57 -6.39 -15.46
CA LYS A 263 0.06 -7.30 -16.50
C LYS A 263 -0.25 -8.68 -15.95
N ALA A 264 0.66 -9.25 -15.17
CA ALA A 264 0.49 -10.59 -14.62
C ALA A 264 -0.74 -10.69 -13.71
N PHE A 265 -0.99 -9.68 -12.88
CA PHE A 265 -2.14 -9.62 -11.97
C PHE A 265 -3.38 -8.93 -12.57
N GLN A 266 -3.28 -8.36 -13.77
CA GLN A 266 -4.37 -7.64 -14.45
C GLN A 266 -4.93 -6.47 -13.62
N THR A 267 -4.04 -5.71 -13.01
CA THR A 267 -4.34 -4.56 -12.16
C THR A 267 -3.67 -3.31 -12.75
N PRO A 268 -4.42 -2.40 -13.37
CA PRO A 268 -3.86 -1.22 -14.01
C PRO A 268 -3.38 -0.20 -12.98
N PHE A 269 -2.30 0.50 -13.30
CA PHE A 269 -1.95 1.76 -12.66
C PHE A 269 -2.91 2.84 -13.17
N ILE A 270 -3.66 3.48 -12.28
CA ILE A 270 -4.66 4.51 -12.61
C ILE A 270 -4.21 5.92 -12.26
N SER A 271 -3.19 6.03 -11.40
CA SER A 271 -2.60 7.28 -10.94
C SER A 271 -1.27 6.96 -10.25
N GLY A 272 -0.43 7.96 -10.04
CA GLY A 272 0.82 7.81 -9.32
C GLY A 272 1.53 9.14 -9.15
N LYS A 273 2.62 9.12 -8.39
CA LYS A 273 3.51 10.27 -8.19
C LYS A 273 4.94 9.79 -8.02
N ASP A 274 5.87 10.58 -8.54
CA ASP A 274 7.28 10.43 -8.26
C ASP A 274 7.82 11.62 -7.46
N SER A 275 8.67 11.29 -6.49
CA SER A 275 9.54 12.24 -5.80
C SER A 275 10.97 11.80 -6.07
N LEU A 276 11.61 12.49 -7.00
CA LEU A 276 12.99 12.22 -7.42
C LEU A 276 13.95 13.19 -6.72
N TYR A 277 15.25 12.94 -6.86
CA TYR A 277 16.31 13.77 -6.26
C TYR A 277 16.36 13.77 -4.73
N ASN A 278 15.78 12.76 -4.07
CA ASN A 278 15.81 12.61 -2.62
C ASN A 278 17.19 12.13 -2.13
N GLU A 279 18.11 13.09 -1.96
CA GLU A 279 19.47 12.82 -1.53
C GLU A 279 19.99 13.88 -0.59
N SER A 280 20.98 13.49 0.22
CA SER A 280 21.76 14.38 1.05
C SER A 280 23.25 14.21 0.72
N PRO A 281 24.14 15.04 1.30
CA PRO A 281 25.58 14.80 1.24
C PRO A 281 26.01 13.41 1.77
N LEU A 282 25.18 12.76 2.60
CA LEU A 282 25.43 11.41 3.12
C LEU A 282 25.06 10.29 2.12
N GLY A 283 24.36 10.64 1.04
CA GLY A 283 23.92 9.69 0.02
C GLY A 283 22.43 9.79 -0.31
N PRO A 284 21.97 8.97 -1.28
CA PRO A 284 20.55 8.87 -1.61
C PRO A 284 19.78 8.19 -0.48
N ILE A 285 18.48 8.46 -0.43
CA ILE A 285 17.57 7.62 0.35
C ILE A 285 17.57 6.17 -0.17
N LEU A 286 17.00 5.28 0.63
CA LEU A 286 16.66 3.94 0.17
C LEU A 286 15.59 4.04 -0.93
N PRO A 287 15.81 3.46 -2.12
CA PRO A 287 14.79 3.48 -3.15
C PRO A 287 13.51 2.80 -2.69
N THR A 288 12.39 3.53 -2.80
CA THR A 288 11.14 3.15 -2.15
C THR A 288 9.99 3.28 -3.14
N LEU A 289 9.10 2.28 -3.12
CA LEU A 289 7.86 2.29 -3.88
C LEU A 289 6.72 1.84 -2.97
N LEU A 290 5.83 2.78 -2.67
CA LEU A 290 4.54 2.51 -2.03
C LEU A 290 3.51 2.23 -3.13
N ILE A 291 2.86 1.08 -3.02
CA ILE A 291 1.70 0.74 -3.86
C ILE A 291 0.45 0.87 -3.02
N THR A 292 -0.54 1.60 -3.53
CA THR A 292 -1.89 1.62 -2.97
C THR A 292 -2.81 0.80 -3.87
N GLY A 293 -3.55 -0.14 -3.30
CA GLY A 293 -4.57 -0.93 -3.99
C GLY A 293 -5.97 -0.41 -3.68
N ILE A 294 -6.75 -0.14 -4.72
CA ILE A 294 -8.16 0.22 -4.62
C ILE A 294 -8.97 -0.87 -5.33
N GLY A 295 -9.76 -1.59 -4.55
CA GLY A 295 -10.64 -2.65 -5.04
C GLY A 295 -12.08 -2.42 -4.62
N ILE A 296 -12.96 -3.34 -5.01
CA ILE A 296 -14.35 -3.37 -4.56
C ILE A 296 -14.65 -4.65 -3.80
N ILE A 297 -15.60 -4.59 -2.88
CA ILE A 297 -16.26 -5.77 -2.31
C ILE A 297 -17.75 -5.68 -2.66
N PRO A 298 -18.36 -6.72 -3.26
CA PRO A 298 -19.78 -6.64 -3.66
C PRO A 298 -20.75 -6.49 -2.48
N ASP A 299 -20.37 -7.00 -1.31
CA ASP A 299 -21.17 -6.94 -0.09
C ASP A 299 -20.25 -6.84 1.14
N VAL A 300 -20.17 -5.66 1.74
CA VAL A 300 -19.35 -5.38 2.93
C VAL A 300 -19.67 -6.28 4.12
N ARG A 301 -20.87 -6.87 4.18
CA ARG A 301 -21.27 -7.77 5.27
C ARG A 301 -20.57 -9.13 5.22
N LYS A 302 -19.94 -9.45 4.09
CA LYS A 302 -19.12 -10.66 3.91
C LYS A 302 -17.63 -10.42 4.15
N ALA A 303 -17.22 -9.20 4.45
CA ALA A 303 -15.83 -8.90 4.76
C ALA A 303 -15.36 -9.78 5.92
N VAL A 304 -14.11 -10.23 5.83
CA VAL A 304 -13.43 -10.94 6.92
C VAL A 304 -12.28 -10.08 7.44
N THR A 305 -11.87 -10.35 8.67
CA THR A 305 -10.78 -9.67 9.38
C THR A 305 -9.82 -10.71 9.92
N LEU A 306 -8.64 -10.31 10.39
CA LEU A 306 -7.62 -11.25 10.88
C LEU A 306 -7.96 -11.95 12.20
N ASP A 307 -8.77 -11.33 13.06
CA ASP A 307 -8.93 -11.79 14.43
C ASP A 307 -9.66 -13.15 14.45
N LEU A 308 -9.17 -14.07 15.28
CA LEU A 308 -9.68 -15.43 15.34
C LEU A 308 -11.13 -15.46 15.83
N LYS A 309 -11.96 -16.35 15.28
CA LYS A 309 -13.41 -16.36 15.53
C LYS A 309 -13.88 -17.53 16.40
N ASP A 310 -13.56 -18.76 16.03
CA ASP A 310 -14.21 -19.95 16.59
C ASP A 310 -13.20 -21.05 17.01
N PRO A 311 -13.16 -21.47 18.28
CA PRO A 311 -12.27 -22.53 18.71
C PRO A 311 -12.55 -23.87 18.02
N GLY A 312 -11.49 -24.53 17.56
CA GLY A 312 -11.56 -25.79 16.82
C GLY A 312 -11.56 -25.60 15.31
N ASP A 313 -11.75 -24.38 14.80
CA ASP A 313 -11.66 -24.12 13.37
C ASP A 313 -10.23 -24.38 12.86
N PRO A 314 -10.09 -25.08 11.71
CA PRO A 314 -8.79 -25.36 11.13
C PRO A 314 -8.12 -24.10 10.57
N ILE A 315 -6.81 -24.00 10.81
CA ILE A 315 -5.95 -22.95 10.25
C ILE A 315 -5.17 -23.53 9.07
N TYR A 316 -5.31 -22.87 7.93
CA TYR A 316 -4.57 -23.19 6.71
C TYR A 316 -3.55 -22.11 6.38
N LEU A 317 -2.38 -22.56 5.95
CA LEU A 317 -1.44 -21.72 5.24
C LEU A 317 -1.65 -21.91 3.73
N LEU A 318 -1.92 -20.81 3.04
CA LEU A 318 -1.89 -20.74 1.58
C LEU A 318 -0.51 -20.28 1.12
N GLY A 319 -0.07 -20.74 -0.05
CA GLY A 319 1.27 -20.43 -0.57
C GLY A 319 2.37 -21.34 0.00
N LYS A 320 3.62 -21.02 -0.31
CA LYS A 320 4.80 -21.82 0.08
C LYS A 320 5.86 -20.93 0.72
N THR A 321 6.48 -21.42 1.78
CA THR A 321 7.64 -20.77 2.41
C THR A 321 8.93 -21.18 1.69
N ARG A 322 9.74 -20.20 1.30
CA ARG A 322 11.05 -20.40 0.66
C ARG A 322 12.13 -19.78 1.55
N SER A 323 13.40 -20.13 1.32
CA SER A 323 14.53 -19.56 2.07
C SER A 323 14.87 -18.14 1.58
N GLU A 324 13.85 -17.28 1.52
CA GLU A 324 13.88 -15.92 1.01
C GLU A 324 13.82 -14.96 2.20
N LEU A 325 14.99 -14.65 2.74
CA LEU A 325 15.17 -13.79 3.91
C LEU A 325 15.90 -12.50 3.58
N GLY A 326 16.36 -12.32 2.34
CA GLY A 326 17.10 -11.15 1.90
C GLY A 326 16.30 -9.87 2.10
N GLY A 327 16.82 -8.95 2.90
CA GLY A 327 16.18 -7.69 3.23
C GLY A 327 15.10 -7.79 4.32
N SER A 328 14.78 -8.99 4.80
CA SER A 328 13.77 -9.24 5.82
C SER A 328 14.02 -8.51 7.13
N GLU A 329 12.95 -8.35 7.89
CA GLU A 329 12.99 -7.78 9.23
C GLU A 329 13.77 -8.68 10.21
N TYR A 330 13.66 -10.00 10.05
CA TYR A 330 14.43 -10.98 10.85
C TYR A 330 15.94 -10.82 10.65
N LEU A 331 16.42 -10.79 9.40
CA LEU A 331 17.84 -10.56 9.14
C LEU A 331 18.29 -9.17 9.59
N ARG A 332 17.43 -8.15 9.43
CA ARG A 332 17.73 -6.79 9.90
C ARG A 332 18.04 -6.75 11.39
N LEU A 333 17.23 -7.41 12.22
CA LEU A 333 17.45 -7.49 13.67
C LEU A 333 18.73 -8.28 14.03
N LYS A 334 19.17 -9.19 13.17
CA LYS A 334 20.45 -9.91 13.30
C LYS A 334 21.65 -9.15 12.73
N GLY A 335 21.45 -7.97 12.15
CA GLY A 335 22.51 -7.16 11.54
C GLY A 335 22.90 -7.57 10.12
N TRP A 336 22.06 -8.34 9.42
CA TRP A 336 22.31 -8.84 8.07
C TRP A 336 21.35 -8.24 7.04
N ILE A 337 21.77 -8.27 5.78
CA ILE A 337 20.92 -7.99 4.62
C ILE A 337 20.62 -9.30 3.87
N GLY A 338 21.64 -10.12 3.58
CA GLY A 338 21.52 -11.30 2.72
C GLY A 338 21.37 -10.94 1.24
N ASN A 339 21.30 -11.93 0.35
CA ASN A 339 21.16 -11.72 -1.09
C ASN A 339 19.91 -12.37 -1.71
N GLU A 340 19.26 -13.31 -1.01
CA GLU A 340 18.05 -13.98 -1.51
C GLU A 340 16.78 -13.19 -1.17
N VAL A 341 16.53 -12.14 -1.96
CA VAL A 341 15.31 -11.32 -1.86
C VAL A 341 14.05 -12.13 -2.15
N PRO A 342 12.95 -11.97 -1.38
CA PRO A 342 11.66 -12.56 -1.70
C PRO A 342 11.19 -12.26 -3.11
N ARG A 343 10.77 -13.32 -3.81
CA ARG A 343 10.28 -13.23 -5.19
C ARG A 343 8.78 -13.39 -5.24
N VAL A 344 8.17 -12.82 -6.27
CA VAL A 344 6.75 -12.97 -6.54
C VAL A 344 6.54 -13.99 -7.66
N TYR A 345 5.63 -14.93 -7.43
CA TYR A 345 5.23 -15.96 -8.38
C TYR A 345 3.75 -15.72 -8.75
N PRO A 346 3.45 -14.93 -9.81
CA PRO A 346 2.10 -14.45 -10.06
C PRO A 346 1.07 -15.56 -10.30
N GLU A 347 1.45 -16.64 -10.97
CA GLU A 347 0.54 -17.75 -11.22
C GLU A 347 0.14 -18.47 -9.92
N GLU A 348 1.07 -18.66 -8.98
CA GLU A 348 0.76 -19.23 -7.67
C GLU A 348 -0.10 -18.27 -6.86
N SER A 349 0.26 -16.98 -6.84
CA SER A 349 -0.43 -15.94 -6.07
C SER A 349 -1.88 -15.74 -6.56
N ARG A 350 -2.11 -15.75 -7.88
CA ARG A 350 -3.46 -15.64 -8.46
C ARG A 350 -4.39 -16.77 -8.03
N LYS A 351 -3.89 -18.01 -7.95
CA LYS A 351 -4.69 -19.16 -7.49
C LYS A 351 -5.04 -19.01 -6.02
N VAL A 352 -4.11 -18.52 -5.20
CA VAL A 352 -4.37 -18.20 -3.79
C VAL A 352 -5.42 -17.10 -3.67
N PHE A 353 -5.30 -16.02 -4.46
CA PHE A 353 -6.26 -14.91 -4.41
C PHE A 353 -7.67 -15.33 -4.85
N GLU A 354 -7.78 -16.13 -5.91
CA GLU A 354 -9.05 -16.68 -6.37
C GLU A 354 -9.67 -17.61 -5.32
N LEU A 355 -8.87 -18.48 -4.69
CA LEU A 355 -9.33 -19.33 -3.58
C LEU A 355 -9.87 -18.50 -2.42
N VAL A 356 -9.15 -17.47 -1.98
CA VAL A 356 -9.57 -16.64 -0.84
C VAL A 356 -10.85 -15.90 -1.15
N THR A 357 -10.91 -15.19 -2.28
CA THR A 357 -12.11 -14.41 -2.66
C THR A 357 -13.34 -15.30 -2.87
N GLU A 358 -13.23 -16.45 -3.54
CA GLU A 358 -14.34 -17.40 -3.68
C GLU A 358 -14.77 -17.99 -2.33
N SER A 359 -13.82 -18.28 -1.43
CA SER A 359 -14.12 -18.85 -0.11
C SER A 359 -14.81 -17.85 0.81
N ILE A 360 -14.40 -16.57 0.77
CA ILE A 360 -15.07 -15.48 1.49
C ILE A 360 -16.50 -15.29 0.97
N ASP A 361 -16.70 -15.28 -0.36
CA ASP A 361 -18.03 -15.11 -0.95
C ASP A 361 -19.00 -16.22 -0.55
N LYS A 362 -18.48 -17.44 -0.39
CA LYS A 362 -19.23 -18.63 0.03
C LYS A 362 -19.39 -18.74 1.55
N GLY A 363 -18.71 -17.90 2.33
CA GLY A 363 -18.75 -17.89 3.79
C GLY A 363 -17.92 -18.98 4.46
N TYR A 364 -16.96 -19.59 3.74
CA TYR A 364 -16.13 -20.67 4.28
C TYR A 364 -15.04 -20.13 5.23
N VAL A 365 -14.58 -18.90 5.00
CA VAL A 365 -13.52 -18.27 5.78
C VAL A 365 -14.13 -17.48 6.94
N ALA A 366 -13.60 -17.68 8.14
CA ALA A 366 -13.96 -16.92 9.34
C ALA A 366 -13.01 -15.74 9.56
N ALA A 367 -11.71 -15.96 9.34
CA ALA A 367 -10.66 -14.96 9.46
C ALA A 367 -9.59 -15.16 8.37
N CYS A 368 -8.95 -14.07 7.94
CA CYS A 368 -7.87 -14.11 6.98
C CYS A 368 -6.84 -13.03 7.29
N HIS A 369 -5.57 -13.36 7.10
CA HIS A 369 -4.45 -12.43 7.28
C HIS A 369 -3.33 -12.74 6.30
N ASP A 370 -2.68 -11.71 5.79
CA ASP A 370 -1.52 -11.86 4.93
C ASP A 370 -0.24 -12.22 5.72
N LEU A 371 0.84 -12.62 5.04
CA LEU A 371 2.16 -12.80 5.66
C LEU A 371 3.14 -11.79 5.09
N SER A 372 3.47 -10.79 5.90
CA SER A 372 4.32 -9.67 5.49
C SER A 372 5.66 -9.66 6.24
N GLU A 373 6.08 -8.53 6.83
CA GLU A 373 7.29 -8.42 7.66
C GLU A 373 7.29 -9.45 8.79
N GLY A 374 8.39 -10.19 8.93
CA GLY A 374 8.53 -11.24 9.96
C GLY A 374 7.73 -12.52 9.70
N GLY A 375 7.04 -12.64 8.57
CA GLY A 375 6.55 -13.91 8.03
C GLY A 375 5.45 -14.59 8.85
N LEU A 376 5.46 -15.92 8.83
CA LEU A 376 4.43 -16.77 9.45
C LEU A 376 4.32 -16.54 10.97
N GLY A 377 5.46 -16.37 11.65
CA GLY A 377 5.47 -16.18 13.09
C GLY A 377 4.74 -14.91 13.52
N VAL A 378 4.97 -13.80 12.81
CA VAL A 378 4.32 -12.51 13.07
C VAL A 378 2.83 -12.58 12.72
N ALA A 379 2.46 -13.12 11.55
CA ALA A 379 1.06 -13.23 11.16
C ALA A 379 0.24 -14.07 12.16
N LEU A 380 0.77 -15.20 12.64
CA LEU A 380 0.13 -16.00 13.69
C LEU A 380 -0.02 -15.22 15.00
N ALA A 381 1.00 -14.44 15.36
CA ALA A 381 0.97 -13.61 16.55
C ALA A 381 -0.07 -12.50 16.44
N GLU A 382 -0.18 -11.84 15.28
CA GLU A 382 -1.15 -10.77 15.00
C GLU A 382 -2.59 -11.30 15.04
N MET A 383 -2.87 -12.47 14.46
CA MET A 383 -4.18 -13.13 14.60
C MET A 383 -4.50 -13.46 16.07
N THR A 384 -3.52 -14.02 16.80
CA THR A 384 -3.69 -14.43 18.21
C THR A 384 -3.87 -13.24 19.15
N LEU A 385 -3.09 -12.17 18.99
CA LEU A 385 -3.11 -11.01 19.87
C LEU A 385 -4.39 -10.17 19.73
N SER A 386 -5.10 -10.32 18.60
CA SER A 386 -6.30 -9.56 18.25
C SER A 386 -7.59 -10.09 18.86
N SER A 387 -7.55 -11.27 19.49
CA SER A 387 -8.71 -11.93 20.10
C SER A 387 -8.39 -12.50 21.50
N ASP A 388 -9.37 -13.15 22.12
CA ASP A 388 -9.19 -13.99 23.32
C ASP A 388 -8.91 -15.46 22.99
N LEU A 389 -8.68 -15.78 21.71
CA LEU A 389 -8.39 -17.13 21.26
C LEU A 389 -6.89 -17.35 21.07
N GLY A 390 -6.51 -18.61 20.96
CA GLY A 390 -5.14 -19.04 20.69
C GLY A 390 -5.04 -19.86 19.41
N THR A 391 -3.84 -20.31 19.09
CA THR A 391 -3.57 -21.22 17.97
C THR A 391 -2.59 -22.31 18.37
N GLU A 392 -2.81 -23.52 17.89
CA GLU A 392 -1.81 -24.60 17.91
C GLU A 392 -1.42 -24.94 16.49
N ILE A 393 -0.13 -24.75 16.16
CA ILE A 393 0.43 -24.86 14.81
C ILE A 393 1.58 -25.88 14.77
N TRP A 394 1.69 -26.64 13.70
CA TRP A 394 2.78 -27.60 13.47
C TRP A 394 3.60 -27.21 12.23
N LEU A 395 4.89 -26.88 12.43
CA LEU A 395 5.80 -26.50 11.34
C LEU A 395 6.09 -27.65 10.36
N GLU A 396 5.95 -28.90 10.79
CA GLU A 396 6.06 -30.06 9.90
C GLU A 396 5.09 -30.00 8.71
N LYS A 397 3.93 -29.35 8.90
CA LYS A 397 2.84 -29.25 7.92
C LYS A 397 2.94 -28.01 7.03
N VAL A 398 3.88 -27.11 7.31
CA VAL A 398 4.09 -25.89 6.51
C VAL A 398 4.60 -26.28 5.13
N LEU A 399 3.88 -25.83 4.09
CA LEU A 399 4.33 -25.99 2.72
C LEU A 399 5.60 -25.17 2.49
N ARG A 400 6.64 -25.83 1.99
CA ARG A 400 7.99 -25.25 1.90
C ARG A 400 8.77 -25.76 0.69
N GLU A 401 9.70 -24.93 0.21
CA GLU A 401 10.69 -25.28 -0.82
C GLU A 401 12.09 -24.95 -0.31
N ASN A 402 12.93 -25.98 -0.16
CA ASN A 402 14.34 -25.84 0.26
C ASN A 402 14.55 -25.09 1.60
N VAL A 403 13.61 -25.24 2.55
CA VAL A 403 13.74 -24.69 3.91
C VAL A 403 13.75 -25.82 4.93
N SER A 404 14.85 -25.92 5.69
CA SER A 404 15.01 -26.92 6.74
C SER A 404 14.98 -26.34 8.15
N ARG A 405 15.49 -25.11 8.35
CA ARG A 405 15.55 -24.44 9.65
C ARG A 405 14.19 -23.91 10.07
N GLU A 406 13.86 -24.00 11.35
CA GLU A 406 12.54 -23.63 11.87
C GLU A 406 12.40 -22.12 11.98
N ASP A 407 13.48 -21.42 12.32
CA ASP A 407 13.52 -19.95 12.29
C ASP A 407 13.28 -19.39 10.88
N HIS A 408 13.80 -20.05 9.84
CA HIS A 408 13.51 -19.68 8.46
C HIS A 408 12.05 -19.99 8.08
N LEU A 409 11.48 -21.11 8.52
CA LEU A 409 10.07 -21.42 8.27
C LEU A 409 9.13 -20.37 8.87
N LEU A 410 9.47 -19.88 10.06
CA LEU A 410 8.69 -18.88 10.77
C LEU A 410 8.88 -17.48 10.19
N PHE A 411 10.11 -17.07 9.89
CA PHE A 411 10.42 -15.66 9.68
C PHE A 411 10.80 -15.29 8.24
N SER A 412 10.84 -16.25 7.31
CA SER A 412 10.92 -15.93 5.88
C SER A 412 9.71 -15.11 5.43
N GLU A 413 9.95 -14.11 4.58
CA GLU A 413 8.95 -13.15 4.09
C GLU A 413 8.52 -13.47 2.65
N SER A 414 8.51 -14.76 2.28
CA SER A 414 8.05 -15.21 0.96
C SER A 414 6.66 -14.67 0.62
N ASN A 415 6.54 -14.12 -0.58
CA ASN A 415 5.29 -13.55 -1.12
C ASN A 415 4.25 -14.62 -1.45
N GLY A 416 3.00 -14.21 -1.70
CA GLY A 416 1.91 -15.11 -2.09
C GLY A 416 1.36 -16.01 -0.97
N ARG A 417 1.62 -15.69 0.30
CA ARG A 417 1.17 -16.49 1.44
C ARG A 417 0.11 -15.77 2.27
N MET A 418 -0.88 -16.52 2.73
CA MET A 418 -1.97 -16.03 3.59
C MET A 418 -2.33 -17.10 4.62
N LEU A 419 -2.68 -16.67 5.83
CA LEU A 419 -3.34 -17.50 6.83
C LEU A 419 -4.85 -17.34 6.68
N ILE A 420 -5.55 -18.46 6.77
CA ILE A 420 -7.01 -18.46 6.86
C ILE A 420 -7.47 -19.38 7.98
N GLU A 421 -8.43 -18.89 8.75
CA GLU A 421 -9.30 -19.70 9.59
C GLU A 421 -10.49 -20.13 8.74
N VAL A 422 -10.60 -21.43 8.48
CA VAL A 422 -11.73 -22.00 7.74
C VAL A 422 -12.75 -22.49 8.75
N ARG A 423 -14.01 -22.12 8.57
CA ARG A 423 -15.10 -22.62 9.39
C ARG A 423 -15.14 -24.13 9.30
N SER A 424 -15.07 -24.81 10.44
CA SER A 424 -15.03 -26.28 10.54
C SER A 424 -16.18 -26.98 9.79
N THR A 425 -17.35 -26.33 9.69
CA THR A 425 -18.50 -26.84 8.93
C THR A 425 -18.32 -26.83 7.41
N PHE A 426 -17.32 -26.13 6.88
CA PHE A 426 -17.06 -25.95 5.45
C PHE A 426 -15.65 -26.43 5.03
N GLU A 427 -14.95 -27.18 5.88
CA GLU A 427 -13.57 -27.63 5.60
C GLU A 427 -13.50 -28.50 4.33
N GLU A 428 -14.47 -29.38 4.11
CA GLU A 428 -14.51 -30.25 2.92
C GLU A 428 -14.74 -29.43 1.63
N GLU A 429 -15.70 -28.50 1.65
CA GLU A 429 -16.01 -27.63 0.52
C GLU A 429 -14.84 -26.71 0.18
N PHE A 430 -14.14 -26.20 1.21
CA PHE A 430 -12.92 -25.42 1.05
C PHE A 430 -11.82 -26.25 0.37
N LEU A 431 -11.56 -27.47 0.84
CA LEU A 431 -10.55 -28.36 0.24
C LEU A 431 -10.88 -28.74 -1.20
N ASN A 432 -12.14 -29.00 -1.51
CA ASN A 432 -12.61 -29.26 -2.86
C ASN A 432 -12.37 -28.06 -3.79
N LEU A 433 -12.63 -26.85 -3.29
CA LEU A 433 -12.36 -25.60 -4.00
C LEU A 433 -10.86 -25.40 -4.24
N ALA A 434 -10.03 -25.59 -3.21
CA ALA A 434 -8.58 -25.46 -3.30
C ALA A 434 -8.00 -26.46 -4.31
N GLY A 435 -8.47 -27.72 -4.30
CA GLY A 435 -8.09 -28.75 -5.25
C GLY A 435 -8.48 -28.40 -6.69
N ARG A 436 -9.67 -27.86 -6.91
CA ARG A 436 -10.14 -27.42 -8.23
C ARG A 436 -9.29 -26.27 -8.81
N LEU A 437 -8.91 -25.31 -7.97
CA LEU A 437 -8.09 -24.16 -8.38
C LEU A 437 -6.59 -24.50 -8.46
N GLY A 438 -6.18 -25.63 -7.87
CA GLY A 438 -4.77 -26.01 -7.76
C GLY A 438 -3.96 -25.03 -6.91
N ALA A 439 -4.60 -24.40 -5.93
CA ALA A 439 -3.96 -23.45 -5.03
C ALA A 439 -3.13 -24.21 -3.98
N PRO A 440 -1.87 -23.83 -3.73
CA PRO A 440 -1.07 -24.45 -2.68
C PRO A 440 -1.66 -24.10 -1.32
N CYS A 441 -2.14 -25.10 -0.58
CA CYS A 441 -2.68 -24.94 0.76
C CYS A 441 -2.33 -26.13 1.65
N SER A 442 -2.10 -25.90 2.93
CA SER A 442 -1.92 -26.97 3.92
C SER A 442 -2.55 -26.59 5.26
N LYS A 443 -3.20 -27.56 5.89
CA LYS A 443 -3.73 -27.44 7.25
C LYS A 443 -2.55 -27.48 8.21
N ILE A 444 -2.19 -26.34 8.78
CA ILE A 444 -1.03 -26.22 9.67
C ILE A 444 -1.41 -26.28 11.14
N GLY A 445 -2.70 -26.11 11.47
CA GLY A 445 -3.12 -26.07 12.86
C GLY A 445 -4.60 -25.82 13.05
N HIS A 446 -4.96 -25.30 14.22
CA HIS A 446 -6.32 -24.97 14.58
C HIS A 446 -6.39 -23.89 15.67
N VAL A 447 -7.56 -23.27 15.79
CA VAL A 447 -7.88 -22.26 16.82
C VAL A 447 -8.15 -22.93 18.16
N THR A 448 -7.69 -22.33 19.26
CA THR A 448 -7.84 -22.85 20.62
C THR A 448 -8.48 -21.83 21.56
N ARG A 449 -8.97 -22.28 22.72
CA ARG A 449 -9.54 -21.43 23.78
C ARG A 449 -8.49 -20.84 24.74
N SER A 450 -7.22 -21.19 24.60
CA SER A 450 -6.21 -20.95 25.64
C SER A 450 -5.61 -19.54 25.64
N SER A 451 -5.98 -18.68 24.68
CA SER A 451 -5.37 -17.36 24.45
C SER A 451 -3.84 -17.43 24.33
N ARG A 452 -3.31 -18.52 23.73
CA ARG A 452 -1.88 -18.77 23.56
C ARG A 452 -1.54 -19.05 22.11
N LEU A 453 -0.39 -18.56 21.67
CA LEU A 453 0.25 -19.00 20.44
C LEU A 453 1.21 -20.13 20.79
N VAL A 454 0.88 -21.33 20.34
CA VAL A 454 1.70 -22.53 20.47
C VAL A 454 2.17 -22.97 19.08
N VAL A 455 3.48 -23.05 18.88
CA VAL A 455 4.08 -23.54 17.63
C VAL A 455 4.96 -24.74 17.95
N TYR A 456 4.62 -25.87 17.35
CA TYR A 456 5.38 -27.10 17.40
C TYR A 456 6.36 -27.20 16.23
N GLY A 457 7.59 -27.60 16.55
CA GLY A 457 8.64 -27.85 15.58
C GLY A 457 8.39 -29.11 14.75
N VAL A 458 9.31 -29.36 13.82
CA VAL A 458 9.29 -30.57 12.97
C VAL A 458 9.53 -31.83 13.81
N GLY A 459 10.21 -31.71 14.97
CA GLY A 459 10.40 -32.79 15.94
C GLY A 459 9.23 -32.97 16.93
N GLY A 460 8.22 -32.10 16.89
CA GLY A 460 7.04 -32.12 17.77
C GLY A 460 7.22 -31.42 19.13
N GLU A 461 8.38 -30.85 19.41
CA GLU A 461 8.62 -29.99 20.57
C GLU A 461 7.91 -28.64 20.42
N ALA A 462 7.48 -28.04 21.53
CA ALA A 462 6.95 -26.68 21.51
C ALA A 462 8.11 -25.67 21.42
N LEU A 463 8.22 -24.98 20.29
CA LEU A 463 9.26 -23.97 20.03
C LEU A 463 8.82 -22.57 20.49
N ILE A 464 7.52 -22.30 20.43
CA ILE A 464 6.89 -21.07 20.89
C ILE A 464 5.69 -21.46 21.74
N ASP A 465 5.56 -20.87 22.92
CA ASP A 465 4.40 -21.02 23.79
C ASP A 465 4.15 -19.72 24.60
N LEU A 466 3.57 -18.73 23.91
CA LEU A 466 3.41 -17.36 24.43
C LEU A 466 1.94 -17.03 24.65
N ARG A 467 1.63 -16.26 25.70
CA ARG A 467 0.28 -15.72 25.92
C ARG A 467 0.01 -14.57 24.97
N SER A 468 -1.24 -14.41 24.54
CA SER A 468 -1.69 -13.24 23.77
C SER A 468 -1.35 -11.92 24.49
N SER A 469 -1.39 -11.88 25.82
CA SER A 469 -0.96 -10.72 26.60
C SER A 469 0.52 -10.36 26.44
N GLU A 470 1.40 -11.34 26.28
CA GLU A 470 2.85 -11.13 26.07
C GLU A 470 3.09 -10.59 24.65
N LEU A 471 2.41 -11.17 23.65
CA LEU A 471 2.43 -10.70 22.27
C LEU A 471 1.92 -9.26 22.16
N ARG A 472 0.74 -8.96 22.75
CA ARG A 472 0.16 -7.62 22.79
C ARG A 472 1.08 -6.60 23.44
N LYS A 473 1.74 -6.99 24.54
CA LYS A 473 2.67 -6.11 25.25
C LYS A 473 3.86 -5.76 24.36
N ALA A 474 4.53 -6.76 23.78
CA ALA A 474 5.67 -6.55 22.89
C ALA A 474 5.29 -5.69 21.67
N TRP A 475 4.13 -5.98 21.06
CA TRP A 475 3.63 -5.26 19.89
C TRP A 475 3.26 -3.80 20.18
N ARG A 476 2.59 -3.51 21.31
CA ARG A 476 2.12 -2.14 21.62
C ARG A 476 3.16 -1.23 22.25
N GLU A 477 4.04 -1.74 23.11
CA GLU A 477 4.90 -0.88 23.93
C GLU A 477 6.14 -0.35 23.18
N ALA A 478 6.45 -0.92 22.01
CA ALA A 478 7.68 -0.65 21.29
C ALA A 478 7.72 0.70 20.55
N LEU A 479 6.59 1.14 19.99
CA LEU A 479 6.51 2.40 19.25
C LEU A 479 5.82 3.48 20.09
N LYS A 480 6.60 4.43 20.60
CA LYS A 480 6.14 5.63 21.28
C LYS A 480 6.58 6.82 20.44
N LEU A 481 5.69 7.29 19.57
CA LEU A 481 5.91 8.47 18.72
C LEU A 481 5.47 9.74 19.44
#